data_AF-A0A7X7KZA9-F1
#
_entry.id   AF-A0A7X7KZA9-F1
#
_cell.length_a   1.000
_cell.length_b   1.000
_cell.length_c   1.000
_cell.angle_alpha   90.00
_cell.angle_beta   90.00
_cell.angle_gamma   90.00
#
_symmetry.space_group_name_H-M   'P 1'
#
loop_
_entity.id
_entity.type
_entity.pdbx_description
1 polymer ?
#
loop_
_entity_poly.entity_id
_entity_poly.type
_entity_poly.pdbx_seq_one_letter_code
_entity_poly.pdbx_strand_id
1 'polypeptide(L)'
;YEYGITRSRLRLLNGYSPAVPADHAERVIEPLYSLNLGVLTEDQVALLRTLAVHYVIFHEQPYPAKVSLFPSAIALRNLYQNPWLDPVQAAAGIHSFAIRSAPRPAEASLALWGPPRYLPSVQWSFGDASISVPPEEYKLVIRHAVPFMPAQRYLMRVSGGGTLVSTSNHVIRVPVEPAWIEVPMTPPLGDRWKATSGRPCIEQALIVAGEGAGPMTEGRYRWVAADCFHQGATEVATGEVLIDPARVANGCVLHGPNLPFPAGRYRATLATAPAAAQAPGASDGDWLVTTTGAGGSVLAAAPVRVGLPAVCEFDYDGRRPLRLEYHYHRHTPLRLAAIELEPLSPASP
;
A
#
# COMPACT_ATOMS: atom_id res chain seq x y z
N TYR A 1 9.80 -19.82 -2.54
CA TYR A 1 11.13 -19.28 -2.86
C TYR A 1 12.21 -20.35 -2.67
N GLU A 2 12.44 -20.86 -1.45
CA GLU A 2 13.47 -21.87 -1.11
C GLU A 2 13.47 -23.10 -2.03
N TYR A 3 12.31 -23.72 -2.27
CA TYR A 3 12.20 -24.86 -3.18
C TYR A 3 12.69 -24.56 -4.61
N GLY A 4 12.45 -23.35 -5.12
CA GLY A 4 12.91 -22.92 -6.44
C GLY A 4 14.44 -22.74 -6.49
N ILE A 5 15.04 -22.32 -5.38
CA ILE A 5 16.48 -22.07 -5.24
C ILE A 5 17.25 -23.38 -5.20
N THR A 6 16.77 -24.32 -4.37
CA THR A 6 17.38 -25.65 -4.27
C THR A 6 17.41 -26.35 -5.63
N ARG A 7 16.40 -26.09 -6.48
CA ARG A 7 16.31 -26.66 -7.83
C ARG A 7 17.14 -25.89 -8.87
N SER A 8 17.23 -24.57 -8.77
CA SER A 8 17.94 -23.73 -9.76
C SER A 8 19.45 -23.60 -9.50
N ARG A 9 19.91 -23.90 -8.27
CA ARG A 9 21.28 -23.68 -7.80
C ARG A 9 21.75 -22.22 -7.90
N LEU A 10 20.81 -21.27 -8.05
CA LEU A 10 21.13 -19.85 -8.02
C LEU A 10 21.57 -19.46 -6.60
N ARG A 11 22.66 -18.69 -6.51
CA ARG A 11 23.12 -18.13 -5.25
C ARG A 11 22.33 -16.86 -4.96
N LEU A 12 21.88 -16.71 -3.73
CA LEU A 12 21.10 -15.56 -3.31
C LEU A 12 21.80 -14.85 -2.18
N LEU A 13 21.75 -13.52 -2.26
CA LEU A 13 22.28 -12.67 -1.22
C LEU A 13 21.40 -12.67 0.04
N ASN A 14 20.08 -12.77 -0.13
CA ASN A 14 19.07 -12.75 0.94
C ASN A 14 18.40 -14.12 1.19
N GLY A 15 19.10 -15.22 0.87
CA GLY A 15 18.60 -16.57 1.13
C GLY A 15 18.70 -16.97 2.61
N TYR A 16 17.93 -17.97 3.03
CA TYR A 16 18.08 -18.54 4.36
C TYR A 16 19.42 -19.30 4.46
N SER A 17 20.29 -18.85 5.38
CA SER A 17 21.50 -19.56 5.79
C SER A 17 21.39 -19.89 7.27
N PRO A 18 21.69 -21.14 7.70
CA PRO A 18 21.72 -21.49 9.12
C PRO A 18 22.90 -20.81 9.87
N ALA A 19 23.88 -20.27 9.13
CA ALA A 19 24.99 -19.51 9.68
C ALA A 19 25.09 -18.18 8.91
N VAL A 20 24.59 -17.10 9.50
CA VAL A 20 24.71 -15.74 8.98
C VAL A 20 25.90 -15.07 9.68
N PRO A 21 26.87 -14.51 8.94
CA PRO A 21 27.96 -13.74 9.54
C PRO A 21 27.41 -12.61 10.44
N ALA A 22 28.07 -12.34 11.56
CA ALA A 22 27.59 -11.36 12.54
C ALA A 22 27.45 -9.93 11.96
N ASP A 23 28.30 -9.60 10.98
CA ASP A 23 28.35 -8.31 10.29
C ASP A 23 27.47 -8.24 9.02
N HIS A 24 26.72 -9.32 8.70
CA HIS A 24 25.94 -9.39 7.46
C HIS A 24 24.85 -8.31 7.39
N ALA A 25 24.21 -7.99 8.52
CA ALA A 25 23.17 -6.96 8.56
C ALA A 25 23.73 -5.59 8.16
N GLU A 26 24.81 -5.16 8.81
CA GLU A 26 25.48 -3.87 8.59
C GLU A 26 26.10 -3.77 7.19
N ARG A 27 26.63 -4.88 6.66
CA ARG A 27 27.32 -4.89 5.35
C ARG A 27 26.41 -5.05 4.16
N VAL A 28 25.26 -5.69 4.33
CA VAL A 28 24.40 -6.09 3.21
C VAL A 28 22.98 -5.59 3.39
N ILE A 29 22.32 -5.89 4.52
CA ILE A 29 20.90 -5.62 4.69
C ILE A 29 20.62 -4.13 4.86
N GLU A 30 21.33 -3.45 5.75
CA GLU A 30 21.11 -2.03 6.04
C GLU A 30 21.46 -1.13 4.84
N PRO A 31 22.62 -1.29 4.18
CA PRO A 31 22.98 -0.45 3.03
C PRO A 31 22.04 -0.66 1.84
N LEU A 32 21.43 -1.85 1.70
CA LEU A 32 20.51 -2.18 0.62
C LEU A 32 19.03 -2.10 1.03
N TYR A 33 18.72 -1.61 2.23
CA TYR A 33 17.36 -1.65 2.78
C TYR A 33 16.33 -0.94 1.88
N SER A 34 16.74 0.13 1.19
CA SER A 34 15.89 0.89 0.27
C SER A 34 15.44 0.09 -0.97
N LEU A 35 16.12 -1.02 -1.32
CA LEU A 35 15.69 -1.92 -2.39
C LEU A 35 14.34 -2.57 -2.10
N ASN A 36 13.93 -2.68 -0.83
CA ASN A 36 12.58 -3.10 -0.49
C ASN A 36 11.53 -2.18 -1.11
N LEU A 37 11.87 -0.91 -1.41
CA LEU A 37 11.01 0.04 -2.12
C LEU A 37 11.40 0.22 -3.60
N GLY A 38 12.23 -0.66 -4.15
CA GLY A 38 12.76 -0.53 -5.51
C GLY A 38 13.73 0.63 -5.71
N VAL A 39 14.18 1.28 -4.64
CA VAL A 39 15.16 2.36 -4.71
C VAL A 39 16.57 1.76 -4.69
N LEU A 40 17.29 1.98 -5.79
CA LEU A 40 18.67 1.53 -5.98
C LEU A 40 19.54 2.71 -6.44
N THR A 41 20.44 3.16 -5.56
CA THR A 41 21.37 4.27 -5.81
C THR A 41 22.66 3.78 -6.50
N GLU A 42 23.46 4.72 -7.03
CA GLU A 42 24.75 4.38 -7.64
C GLU A 42 25.71 3.69 -6.66
N ASP A 43 25.80 4.17 -5.42
CA ASP A 43 26.61 3.55 -4.37
C ASP A 43 26.15 2.11 -4.06
N GLN A 44 24.84 1.88 -4.06
CA GLN A 44 24.28 0.54 -3.87
C GLN A 44 24.56 -0.38 -5.07
N VAL A 45 24.57 0.16 -6.30
CA VAL A 45 24.99 -0.60 -7.49
C VAL A 45 26.46 -0.99 -7.38
N ALA A 46 27.33 -0.08 -6.93
CA ALA A 46 28.73 -0.38 -6.69
C ALA A 46 28.89 -1.49 -5.64
N LEU A 47 28.17 -1.40 -4.52
CA LEU A 47 28.15 -2.45 -3.50
C LEU A 47 27.71 -3.80 -4.07
N LEU A 48 26.59 -3.86 -4.80
CA LEU A 48 26.10 -5.10 -5.43
C LEU A 48 27.15 -5.73 -6.36
N ARG A 49 27.91 -4.92 -7.09
CA ARG A 49 29.01 -5.40 -7.93
C ARG A 49 30.16 -5.99 -7.12
N THR A 50 30.56 -5.36 -6.01
CA THR A 50 31.57 -5.94 -5.10
C THR A 50 31.14 -7.29 -4.52
N LEU A 51 29.82 -7.49 -4.37
CA LEU A 51 29.21 -8.74 -3.92
C LEU A 51 28.96 -9.74 -5.07
N ALA A 52 29.39 -9.43 -6.30
CA ALA A 52 29.16 -10.22 -7.51
C ALA A 52 27.67 -10.53 -7.78
N VAL A 53 26.79 -9.58 -7.46
CA VAL A 53 25.36 -9.65 -7.74
C VAL A 53 25.09 -9.04 -9.11
N HIS A 54 24.43 -9.81 -9.98
CA HIS A 54 24.13 -9.42 -11.36
C HIS A 54 22.65 -9.22 -11.64
N TYR A 55 21.78 -9.75 -10.77
CA TYR A 55 20.33 -9.73 -10.97
C TYR A 55 19.60 -9.37 -9.68
N VAL A 56 18.49 -8.66 -9.84
CA VAL A 56 17.51 -8.39 -8.80
C VAL A 56 16.24 -9.16 -9.15
N ILE A 57 15.68 -9.88 -8.16
CA ILE A 57 14.41 -10.59 -8.31
C ILE A 57 13.43 -9.96 -7.35
N PHE A 58 12.29 -9.51 -7.87
CA PHE A 58 11.18 -8.96 -7.11
C PHE A 58 9.98 -9.89 -7.21
N HIS A 59 9.35 -10.19 -6.08
CA HIS A 59 8.18 -11.05 -6.01
C HIS A 59 7.04 -10.30 -5.33
N GLU A 60 5.95 -10.08 -6.07
CA GLU A 60 4.84 -9.23 -5.63
C GLU A 60 4.03 -9.82 -4.46
N GLN A 61 3.84 -11.14 -4.43
CA GLN A 61 2.94 -11.79 -3.48
C GLN A 61 3.46 -11.81 -2.02
N PRO A 62 4.74 -12.14 -1.73
CA PRO A 62 5.28 -12.10 -0.38
C PRO A 62 5.71 -10.67 0.00
N TYR A 63 4.82 -9.68 -0.15
CA TYR A 63 5.11 -8.28 0.11
C TYR A 63 4.23 -7.69 1.24
N PRO A 64 4.38 -8.20 2.48
CA PRO A 64 3.59 -7.76 3.63
C PRO A 64 4.01 -6.37 4.14
N ALA A 65 3.17 -5.78 4.99
CA ALA A 65 3.44 -4.48 5.65
C ALA A 65 4.79 -4.41 6.40
N LYS A 66 5.35 -5.56 6.81
CA LYS A 66 6.70 -5.64 7.42
C LYS A 66 7.85 -5.37 6.44
N VAL A 67 7.62 -5.54 5.13
CA VAL A 67 8.61 -5.29 4.06
C VAL A 67 8.48 -3.85 3.56
N SER A 68 7.25 -3.37 3.38
CA SER A 68 6.97 -2.01 2.91
C SER A 68 5.63 -1.53 3.47
N LEU A 69 5.56 -0.25 3.80
CA LEU A 69 4.33 0.37 4.29
C LEU A 69 3.29 0.63 3.19
N PHE A 70 3.66 0.45 1.93
CA PHE A 70 2.84 0.71 0.75
C PHE A 70 2.76 -0.54 -0.14
N PRO A 71 1.78 -0.61 -1.06
CA PRO A 71 1.61 -1.72 -1.99
C PRO A 71 2.88 -2.05 -2.80
N SER A 72 2.99 -3.30 -3.24
CA SER A 72 4.09 -3.82 -4.08
C SER A 72 4.33 -2.97 -5.32
N ALA A 73 3.27 -2.34 -5.86
CA ALA A 73 3.37 -1.40 -6.97
C ALA A 73 4.42 -0.30 -6.79
N ILE A 74 4.65 0.21 -5.58
CA ILE A 74 5.66 1.25 -5.36
C ILE A 74 7.06 0.73 -5.70
N ALA A 75 7.42 -0.45 -5.17
CA ALA A 75 8.70 -1.08 -5.49
C ALA A 75 8.78 -1.49 -6.96
N LEU A 76 7.70 -2.07 -7.50
CA LEU A 76 7.66 -2.51 -8.89
C LEU A 76 7.91 -1.34 -9.85
N ARG A 77 7.22 -0.21 -9.65
CA ARG A 77 7.41 1.01 -10.45
C ARG A 77 8.84 1.50 -10.37
N ASN A 78 9.38 1.64 -9.17
CA ASN A 78 10.74 2.11 -8.95
C ASN A 78 11.78 1.18 -9.60
N LEU A 79 11.58 -0.14 -9.57
CA LEU A 79 12.47 -1.10 -10.24
C LEU A 79 12.42 -0.99 -11.77
N TYR A 80 11.23 -0.90 -12.36
CA TYR A 80 11.09 -0.74 -13.82
C TYR A 80 11.58 0.61 -14.34
N GLN A 81 11.51 1.64 -13.50
CA GLN A 81 11.99 3.00 -13.81
C GLN A 81 13.45 3.21 -13.42
N ASN A 82 14.08 2.28 -12.69
CA ASN A 82 15.45 2.45 -12.24
C ASN A 82 16.42 2.42 -13.44
N PRO A 83 17.30 3.43 -13.61
CA PRO A 83 18.18 3.49 -14.76
C PRO A 83 19.25 2.39 -14.76
N TRP A 84 19.54 1.77 -13.62
CA TRP A 84 20.55 0.70 -13.51
C TRP A 84 20.00 -0.70 -13.74
N LEU A 85 18.70 -0.84 -13.99
CA LEU A 85 18.03 -2.13 -14.12
C LEU A 85 17.44 -2.29 -15.52
N ASP A 86 17.67 -3.45 -16.12
CA ASP A 86 16.97 -3.89 -17.33
C ASP A 86 16.01 -5.01 -16.99
N PRO A 87 14.70 -4.88 -17.29
CA PRO A 87 13.77 -5.99 -17.18
C PRO A 87 14.20 -7.14 -18.08
N VAL A 88 14.31 -8.34 -17.51
CA VAL A 88 14.69 -9.56 -18.23
C VAL A 88 13.46 -10.40 -18.52
N GLN A 89 12.68 -10.68 -17.48
CA GLN A 89 11.51 -11.52 -17.54
C GLN A 89 10.52 -11.14 -16.44
N ALA A 90 9.23 -11.17 -16.78
CA ALA A 90 8.15 -11.13 -15.83
C ALA A 90 7.27 -12.36 -16.06
N ALA A 91 7.04 -13.14 -15.01
CA ALA A 91 6.11 -14.26 -15.06
C ALA A 91 5.50 -14.47 -13.67
N ALA A 92 4.18 -14.57 -13.61
CA ALA A 92 3.47 -14.95 -12.38
C ALA A 92 3.73 -14.03 -11.16
N GLY A 93 3.93 -12.73 -11.38
CA GLY A 93 4.24 -11.77 -10.31
C GLY A 93 5.65 -11.93 -9.74
N ILE A 94 6.55 -12.53 -10.53
CA ILE A 94 7.99 -12.56 -10.31
C ILE A 94 8.64 -11.77 -11.45
N HIS A 95 9.37 -10.73 -11.10
CA HIS A 95 10.05 -9.83 -12.01
C HIS A 95 11.56 -9.96 -11.80
N SER A 96 12.29 -10.19 -12.87
CA SER A 96 13.74 -10.31 -12.86
C SER A 96 14.35 -9.14 -13.62
N PHE A 97 15.38 -8.55 -13.03
CA PHE A 97 16.09 -7.40 -13.58
C PHE A 97 17.59 -7.70 -13.63
N ALA A 98 18.25 -7.37 -14.74
CA ALA A 98 19.70 -7.40 -14.86
C ALA A 98 20.28 -6.05 -14.41
N ILE A 99 21.35 -6.08 -13.63
CA ILE A 99 22.06 -4.87 -13.22
C ILE A 99 23.00 -4.45 -14.35
N ARG A 100 22.81 -3.23 -14.85
CA ARG A 100 23.57 -2.67 -15.97
C ARG A 100 24.97 -2.26 -15.55
N SER A 101 25.88 -2.21 -16.52
CA SER A 101 27.22 -1.62 -16.37
C SER A 101 27.19 -0.08 -16.31
N ALA A 102 26.21 0.54 -16.95
CA ALA A 102 26.00 1.98 -17.00
C ALA A 102 24.50 2.32 -16.92
N PRO A 103 24.13 3.48 -16.36
CA PRO A 103 22.72 3.86 -16.23
C PRO A 103 22.10 4.10 -17.60
N ARG A 104 20.82 3.78 -17.72
CA ARG A 104 20.01 4.07 -18.91
C ARG A 104 19.82 5.60 -19.03
N PRO A 105 19.87 6.16 -20.25
CA PRO A 105 19.47 7.55 -20.47
C PRO A 105 18.03 7.81 -19.98
N ALA A 106 17.78 9.01 -19.44
CA ALA A 106 16.50 9.38 -18.85
C ALA A 106 15.31 9.23 -19.82
N GLU A 107 15.53 9.47 -21.11
CA GLU A 107 14.53 9.41 -22.18
C GLU A 107 14.04 7.98 -22.49
N ALA A 108 14.77 6.95 -22.06
CA ALA A 108 14.41 5.55 -22.28
C ALA A 108 13.63 4.94 -21.09
N SER A 109 12.92 5.79 -20.34
CA SER A 109 12.07 5.36 -19.23
C SER A 109 10.84 4.61 -19.74
N LEU A 110 10.50 3.52 -19.07
CA LEU A 110 9.36 2.67 -19.47
C LEU A 110 8.05 3.33 -19.04
N ALA A 111 7.09 3.38 -19.95
CA ALA A 111 5.73 3.83 -19.65
C ALA A 111 5.04 2.81 -18.74
N LEU A 112 4.47 3.30 -17.64
CA LEU A 112 3.71 2.53 -16.64
C LEU A 112 2.26 3.03 -16.57
N TRP A 113 1.42 2.36 -15.79
CA TRP A 113 -0.03 2.59 -15.67
C TRP A 113 -0.48 3.87 -14.96
N GLY A 114 0.35 4.93 -14.98
CA GLY A 114 0.06 6.23 -14.38
C GLY A 114 1.03 6.63 -13.25
N PRO A 115 0.71 7.65 -12.44
CA PRO A 115 1.54 8.07 -11.32
C PRO A 115 1.44 7.10 -10.12
N PRO A 116 2.46 7.01 -9.25
CA PRO A 116 2.43 6.15 -8.07
C PRO A 116 1.35 6.55 -7.07
N ARG A 117 0.69 5.56 -6.44
CA ARG A 117 -0.30 5.74 -5.38
C ARG A 117 0.18 5.09 -4.08
N TYR A 118 0.35 5.90 -3.04
CA TYR A 118 0.88 5.46 -1.75
C TYR A 118 -0.27 5.19 -0.77
N LEU A 119 -0.89 4.02 -0.88
CA LEU A 119 -1.98 3.62 0.00
C LEU A 119 -1.46 3.11 1.35
N PRO A 120 -2.04 3.51 2.49
CA PRO A 120 -1.56 3.11 3.81
C PRO A 120 -1.78 1.61 4.07
N SER A 121 -0.76 0.92 4.56
CA SER A 121 -0.88 -0.42 5.18
C SER A 121 -0.90 -0.38 6.72
N VAL A 122 -0.32 0.67 7.31
CA VAL A 122 -0.17 0.80 8.76
C VAL A 122 -1.14 1.83 9.29
N GLN A 123 -1.90 1.40 10.28
CA GLN A 123 -2.86 2.21 11.00
C GLN A 123 -2.73 1.91 12.49
N TRP A 124 -2.93 2.94 13.30
CA TRP A 124 -3.16 2.81 14.72
C TRP A 124 -4.62 3.17 15.00
N SER A 125 -5.31 2.28 15.69
CA SER A 125 -6.64 2.54 16.23
C SER A 125 -6.56 2.33 17.72
N PHE A 126 -6.98 3.35 18.46
CA PHE A 126 -6.90 3.33 19.92
C PHE A 126 -8.22 2.85 20.57
N GLY A 127 -9.16 2.33 19.77
CA GLY A 127 -10.45 1.84 20.22
C GLY A 127 -11.41 2.96 20.67
N ASP A 128 -12.41 2.61 21.47
CA ASP A 128 -13.32 3.57 22.11
C ASP A 128 -12.61 4.39 23.21
N ALA A 129 -11.46 3.89 23.68
CA ALA A 129 -10.53 4.61 24.54
C ALA A 129 -9.69 5.56 23.68
N SER A 130 -10.32 6.62 23.21
CA SER A 130 -9.63 7.73 22.57
C SER A 130 -8.49 8.19 23.50
N ILE A 131 -7.27 8.36 22.96
CA ILE A 131 -6.11 8.70 23.80
C ILE A 131 -6.10 10.19 23.98
N SER A 132 -6.59 10.66 25.13
CA SER A 132 -6.27 11.99 25.62
C SER A 132 -4.75 12.09 25.71
N VAL A 133 -4.15 12.96 24.92
CA VAL A 133 -2.71 13.17 24.94
C VAL A 133 -2.39 13.99 26.19
N PRO A 134 -1.63 13.43 27.15
CA PRO A 134 -1.31 14.15 28.37
C PRO A 134 -0.35 15.34 28.09
N PRO A 135 -0.19 16.25 29.07
CA PRO A 135 0.80 17.31 28.98
C PRO A 135 2.26 16.80 28.97
N GLU A 136 2.48 15.58 29.47
CA GLU A 136 3.75 14.87 29.36
C GLU A 136 3.93 14.21 27.98
N GLU A 137 5.16 13.86 27.63
CA GLU A 137 5.46 13.35 26.28
C GLU A 137 4.82 12.00 25.99
N TYR A 138 3.76 12.01 25.19
CA TYR A 138 3.17 10.80 24.63
C TYR A 138 3.86 10.44 23.31
N LYS A 139 4.38 9.21 23.24
CA LYS A 139 4.98 8.72 22.01
C LYS A 139 3.92 8.01 21.18
N LEU A 140 3.54 8.60 20.05
CA LEU A 140 2.95 7.82 18.96
C LEU A 140 4.06 6.94 18.38
N VAL A 141 4.20 5.73 18.93
CA VAL A 141 5.28 4.81 18.51
C VAL A 141 4.92 4.27 17.13
N ILE A 142 5.55 4.81 16.09
CA ILE A 142 5.71 4.06 14.85
C ILE A 142 6.67 2.91 15.16
N ARG A 143 6.16 1.68 15.05
CA ARG A 143 6.92 0.47 15.40
C ARG A 143 8.01 0.12 14.37
N HIS A 144 8.11 0.85 13.27
CA HIS A 144 9.02 0.57 12.16
C HIS A 144 9.64 1.85 11.60
N ALA A 145 10.92 1.75 11.22
CA ALA A 145 11.57 2.78 10.42
C ALA A 145 10.81 2.93 9.11
N VAL A 146 10.43 4.16 8.80
CA VAL A 146 9.78 4.53 7.56
C VAL A 146 10.82 5.19 6.67
N PRO A 147 11.24 4.55 5.58
CA PRO A 147 12.10 5.19 4.60
C PRO A 147 11.44 6.46 4.07
N PHE A 148 12.26 7.45 3.68
CA PHE A 148 11.77 8.71 3.14
C PHE A 148 10.91 8.47 1.90
N MET A 149 9.67 8.98 1.93
CA MET A 149 8.76 9.00 0.79
C MET A 149 8.38 10.44 0.42
N PRO A 150 8.06 10.71 -0.87
CA PRO A 150 7.58 12.02 -1.28
C PRO A 150 6.38 12.46 -0.45
N ALA A 151 6.34 13.71 0.02
CA ALA A 151 5.19 14.29 0.76
C ALA A 151 4.63 13.38 1.88
N GLN A 152 5.52 12.65 2.56
CA GLN A 152 5.17 11.76 3.66
C GLN A 152 4.60 12.52 4.85
N ARG A 153 3.48 12.04 5.38
CA ARG A 153 2.74 12.68 6.47
C ARG A 153 1.84 11.69 7.20
N TYR A 154 1.35 12.09 8.36
CA TYR A 154 0.27 11.40 9.02
C TYR A 154 -1.08 11.92 8.53
N LEU A 155 -2.05 11.02 8.43
CA LEU A 155 -3.46 11.37 8.57
C LEU A 155 -3.89 10.97 9.97
N MET A 156 -4.29 11.95 10.79
CA MET A 156 -4.73 11.73 12.16
C MET A 156 -6.19 12.11 12.32
N ARG A 157 -6.95 11.25 12.99
CA ARG A 157 -8.28 11.60 13.48
C ARG A 157 -8.15 12.13 14.90
N VAL A 158 -8.50 13.39 15.09
CA VAL A 158 -8.29 14.11 16.35
C VAL A 158 -9.55 14.86 16.79
N SER A 159 -9.67 15.09 18.10
CA SER A 159 -10.81 15.77 18.74
C SER A 159 -10.43 16.37 20.10
N GLY A 160 -11.37 17.01 20.80
CA GLY A 160 -11.22 17.40 22.20
C GLY A 160 -10.65 18.80 22.45
N GLY A 161 -10.16 19.49 21.42
CA GLY A 161 -9.67 20.87 21.52
C GLY A 161 -8.31 21.01 22.20
N GLY A 162 -7.50 21.96 21.74
CA GLY A 162 -6.20 22.27 22.35
C GLY A 162 -5.07 22.39 21.35
N THR A 163 -3.84 22.19 21.82
CA THR A 163 -2.62 22.27 21.00
C THR A 163 -1.74 21.06 21.27
N LEU A 164 -1.28 20.40 20.19
CA LEU A 164 -0.23 19.38 20.26
C LEU A 164 1.05 19.93 19.65
N VAL A 165 2.18 19.59 20.27
CA VAL A 165 3.52 19.94 19.80
C VAL A 165 4.35 18.67 19.64
N SER A 166 5.04 18.56 18.51
CA SER A 166 5.90 17.42 18.17
C SER A 166 7.35 17.64 18.65
N THR A 167 8.13 16.56 18.76
CA THR A 167 9.58 16.62 19.04
C THR A 167 10.38 17.39 17.98
N SER A 168 9.90 17.42 16.75
CA SER A 168 10.47 18.21 15.66
C SER A 168 9.85 19.61 15.55
N ASN A 169 9.19 20.09 16.60
CA ASN A 169 8.58 21.41 16.73
C ASN A 169 7.41 21.68 15.76
N HIS A 170 6.75 20.64 15.24
CA HIS A 170 5.48 20.82 14.55
C HIS A 170 4.38 21.15 15.55
N VAL A 171 3.56 22.17 15.26
CA VAL A 171 2.47 22.62 16.12
C VAL A 171 1.15 22.41 15.38
N ILE A 172 0.22 21.69 16.01
CA ILE A 172 -1.13 21.49 15.46
C ILE A 172 -2.19 21.98 16.46
N ARG A 173 -3.17 22.72 15.93
CA ARG A 173 -4.37 23.10 16.68
C ARG A 173 -5.40 22.00 16.50
N VAL A 174 -5.82 21.40 17.60
CA VAL A 174 -6.75 20.29 17.59
C VAL A 174 -8.19 20.84 17.64
N PRO A 175 -9.07 20.45 16.71
CA PRO A 175 -10.48 20.82 16.74
C PRO A 175 -11.19 20.21 17.96
N VAL A 176 -12.27 20.87 18.39
CA VAL A 176 -13.15 20.33 19.44
C VAL A 176 -13.89 19.10 18.90
N GLU A 177 -14.50 19.26 17.72
CA GLU A 177 -15.21 18.18 17.03
C GLU A 177 -14.24 17.23 16.32
N PRO A 178 -14.55 15.92 16.26
CA PRO A 178 -13.72 14.92 15.58
C PRO A 178 -13.51 15.18 14.09
N ALA A 179 -12.25 15.38 13.69
CA ALA A 179 -11.88 15.62 12.30
C ALA A 179 -10.62 14.84 11.90
N TRP A 180 -10.51 14.54 10.60
CA TRP A 180 -9.28 14.07 9.99
C TRP A 180 -8.42 15.28 9.60
N ILE A 181 -7.16 15.28 10.00
CA ILE A 181 -6.18 16.31 9.65
C ILE A 181 -4.90 15.69 9.10
N GLU A 182 -4.25 16.40 8.19
CA GLU A 182 -2.88 16.09 7.77
C GLU A 182 -1.89 16.67 8.76
N VAL A 183 -0.91 15.87 9.18
CA VAL A 183 0.11 16.26 10.15
C VAL A 183 1.48 15.88 9.61
N PRO A 184 2.47 16.80 9.63
CA PRO A 184 3.83 16.47 9.21
C PRO A 184 4.38 15.25 9.96
N MET A 185 5.18 14.46 9.26
CA MET A 185 5.89 13.33 9.83
C MET A 185 7.38 13.48 9.58
N THR A 186 8.20 13.35 10.63
CA THR A 186 9.66 13.34 10.51
C THR A 186 10.19 11.91 10.36
N PRO A 187 10.74 11.50 9.20
CA PRO A 187 11.36 10.19 9.04
C PRO A 187 12.67 10.07 9.86
N PRO A 188 13.10 8.84 10.22
CA PRO A 188 12.48 7.56 9.88
C PRO A 188 11.45 7.07 10.91
N LEU A 189 11.41 7.63 12.13
CA LEU A 189 10.62 7.06 13.22
C LEU A 189 9.36 7.85 13.58
N GLY A 190 9.12 8.98 12.91
CA GLY A 190 8.06 9.91 13.26
C GLY A 190 8.40 10.76 14.48
N ASP A 191 7.37 11.39 15.04
CA ASP A 191 7.50 12.33 16.15
C ASP A 191 6.83 11.85 17.46
N ARG A 192 7.37 12.27 18.60
CA ARG A 192 6.62 12.23 19.88
C ARG A 192 5.76 13.48 19.97
N TRP A 193 4.58 13.37 20.57
CA TRP A 193 3.59 14.44 20.65
C TRP A 193 3.23 14.72 22.11
N LYS A 194 3.11 16.00 22.48
CA LYS A 194 2.65 16.42 23.81
C LYS A 194 1.56 17.48 23.70
N ALA A 195 0.60 17.47 24.63
CA ALA A 195 -0.37 18.54 24.74
C ALA A 195 0.25 19.75 25.44
N THR A 196 0.13 20.94 24.85
CA THR A 196 0.56 22.19 25.51
C THR A 196 -0.62 23.03 25.98
N SER A 197 -1.83 22.73 25.51
CA SER A 197 -3.08 23.32 26.00
C SER A 197 -4.26 22.41 25.66
N GLY A 198 -5.38 22.58 26.37
CA GLY A 198 -6.61 21.80 26.17
C GLY A 198 -6.48 20.33 26.57
N ARG A 199 -7.34 19.48 25.99
CA ARG A 199 -7.34 18.02 26.17
C ARG A 199 -7.44 17.34 24.80
N PRO A 200 -6.44 17.55 23.93
CA PRO A 200 -6.46 16.98 22.59
C PRO A 200 -6.46 15.46 22.67
N CYS A 201 -7.19 14.85 21.74
CA CYS A 201 -7.36 13.42 21.66
C CYS A 201 -6.99 12.90 20.28
N ILE A 202 -6.33 11.74 20.22
CA ILE A 202 -6.04 11.02 18.96
C ILE A 202 -6.82 9.71 18.97
N GLU A 203 -7.73 9.56 18.00
CA GLU A 203 -8.58 8.37 17.84
C GLU A 203 -7.92 7.35 16.90
N GLN A 204 -7.34 7.85 15.80
CA GLN A 204 -6.68 7.04 14.78
C GLN A 204 -5.53 7.80 14.13
N ALA A 205 -4.55 7.05 13.63
CA ALA A 205 -3.46 7.60 12.82
C ALA A 205 -3.07 6.63 11.70
N LEU A 206 -2.75 7.18 10.53
CA LEU A 206 -2.27 6.46 9.34
C LEU A 206 -1.02 7.14 8.79
N ILE A 207 -0.16 6.40 8.08
CA ILE A 207 0.94 6.98 7.32
C ILE A 207 0.58 7.01 5.84
N VAL A 208 0.60 8.20 5.24
CA VAL A 208 0.39 8.40 3.80
C VAL A 208 1.58 9.12 3.18
N ALA A 209 1.71 9.01 1.87
CA ALA A 209 2.76 9.66 1.09
C ALA A 209 2.26 10.02 -0.32
N GLY A 210 3.14 10.59 -1.13
CA GLY A 210 2.85 11.13 -2.44
C GLY A 210 2.06 12.44 -2.38
N GLU A 211 1.95 13.09 -3.53
CA GLU A 211 0.88 14.07 -3.74
C GLU A 211 -0.42 13.41 -3.31
N GLY A 212 -1.18 14.10 -2.45
CA GLY A 212 -2.36 13.49 -1.84
C GLY A 212 -3.23 12.81 -2.88
N ALA A 213 -3.96 11.77 -2.46
CA ALA A 213 -5.27 11.61 -3.06
C ALA A 213 -5.90 13.00 -2.92
N GLY A 214 -6.03 13.74 -4.03
CA GLY A 214 -6.24 15.19 -4.02
C GLY A 214 -7.41 15.62 -3.13
N PRO A 215 -7.58 16.94 -2.89
CA PRO A 215 -8.57 17.45 -1.97
C PRO A 215 -9.93 16.77 -2.14
N MET A 216 -10.47 16.39 -0.98
CA MET A 216 -11.74 15.74 -0.66
C MET A 216 -12.96 16.53 -1.13
N THR A 217 -12.99 16.94 -2.40
CA THR A 217 -14.01 17.81 -2.97
C THR A 217 -14.44 17.24 -4.32
N GLU A 218 -15.70 16.80 -4.37
CA GLU A 218 -16.57 16.54 -5.52
C GLU A 218 -16.40 15.27 -6.39
N GLY A 219 -15.25 14.60 -6.42
CA GLY A 219 -14.93 13.71 -7.56
C GLY A 219 -14.94 12.20 -7.29
N ARG A 220 -15.36 11.42 -8.28
CA ARG A 220 -15.17 9.96 -8.35
C ARG A 220 -13.70 9.59 -8.16
N TYR A 221 -13.42 8.56 -7.36
CA TYR A 221 -12.10 8.03 -7.11
C TYR A 221 -11.88 6.74 -7.88
N ARG A 222 -10.66 6.55 -8.41
CA ARG A 222 -10.26 5.33 -9.11
C ARG A 222 -8.82 4.98 -8.76
N TRP A 223 -8.61 3.72 -8.36
CA TRP A 223 -7.29 3.13 -8.17
C TRP A 223 -7.15 1.93 -9.08
N VAL A 224 -6.10 1.92 -9.89
CA VAL A 224 -5.76 0.75 -10.71
C VAL A 224 -5.44 -0.42 -9.77
N ALA A 225 -5.74 -1.65 -10.16
CA ALA A 225 -5.65 -2.80 -9.26
C ALA A 225 -4.24 -2.99 -8.65
N ALA A 226 -3.18 -2.77 -9.44
CA ALA A 226 -1.81 -2.83 -8.96
C ALA A 226 -1.50 -1.77 -7.88
N ASP A 227 -2.17 -0.62 -7.90
CA ASP A 227 -1.98 0.42 -6.88
C ASP A 227 -2.56 0.01 -5.52
N CYS A 228 -3.37 -1.06 -5.44
CA CYS A 228 -3.92 -1.62 -4.22
C CYS A 228 -3.00 -2.71 -3.63
N PHE A 229 -3.26 -3.12 -2.40
CA PHE A 229 -2.64 -4.35 -1.89
C PHE A 229 -3.29 -5.53 -2.60
N HIS A 230 -2.49 -6.36 -3.27
CA HIS A 230 -3.05 -7.47 -4.03
C HIS A 230 -2.18 -8.74 -3.96
N GLN A 231 -2.82 -9.86 -4.24
CA GLN A 231 -2.19 -11.12 -4.63
C GLN A 231 -2.41 -11.28 -6.12
N GLY A 232 -1.40 -11.75 -6.86
CA GLY A 232 -1.49 -11.91 -8.32
C GLY A 232 -0.29 -11.32 -9.03
N ALA A 233 -0.36 -11.27 -10.35
CA ALA A 233 0.69 -10.75 -11.22
C ALA A 233 0.25 -9.44 -11.85
N THR A 234 1.04 -8.38 -11.70
CA THR A 234 0.78 -7.09 -12.34
C THR A 234 1.20 -7.12 -13.81
N GLU A 235 0.29 -6.72 -14.69
CA GLU A 235 0.62 -6.32 -16.07
C GLU A 235 1.19 -4.90 -16.04
N VAL A 236 2.47 -4.76 -16.38
CA VAL A 236 3.24 -3.53 -16.16
C VAL A 236 2.78 -2.38 -17.04
N ALA A 237 2.23 -2.67 -18.22
CA ALA A 237 1.73 -1.62 -19.11
C ALA A 237 0.41 -0.99 -18.59
N THR A 238 -0.46 -1.80 -17.99
CA THR A 238 -1.86 -1.40 -17.68
C THR A 238 -2.15 -1.32 -16.18
N GLY A 239 -1.33 -1.93 -15.34
CA GLY A 239 -1.53 -2.07 -13.90
C GLY A 239 -2.66 -3.05 -13.53
N GLU A 240 -3.20 -3.78 -14.50
CA GLU A 240 -4.15 -4.85 -14.23
C GLU A 240 -3.47 -5.97 -13.44
N VAL A 241 -4.21 -6.62 -12.55
CA VAL A 241 -3.71 -7.75 -11.76
C VAL A 241 -4.36 -9.03 -12.25
N LEU A 242 -3.54 -9.95 -12.75
CA LEU A 242 -3.98 -11.30 -13.10
C LEU A 242 -4.05 -12.19 -11.85
N ILE A 243 -5.23 -12.72 -11.59
CA ILE A 243 -5.51 -13.72 -10.58
C ILE A 243 -5.57 -15.08 -11.26
N ASP A 244 -4.65 -15.96 -10.90
CA ASP A 244 -4.54 -17.33 -11.44
C ASP A 244 -4.85 -18.34 -10.31
N PRO A 245 -5.92 -19.16 -10.40
CA PRO A 245 -6.28 -20.11 -9.35
C PRO A 245 -5.19 -21.16 -9.09
N ALA A 246 -4.27 -21.40 -10.03
CA ALA A 246 -3.14 -22.29 -9.79
C ALA A 246 -2.12 -21.72 -8.79
N ARG A 247 -2.11 -20.40 -8.58
CA ARG A 247 -1.07 -19.69 -7.80
C ARG A 247 -1.62 -18.80 -6.68
N VAL A 248 -2.81 -18.25 -6.85
CA VAL A 248 -3.47 -17.39 -5.88
C VAL A 248 -4.43 -18.24 -5.05
N ALA A 249 -4.32 -18.13 -3.73
CA ALA A 249 -5.20 -18.82 -2.80
C ALA A 249 -6.58 -18.16 -2.76
N ASN A 250 -7.56 -18.86 -2.18
CA ASN A 250 -8.83 -18.24 -1.85
C ASN A 250 -8.67 -17.24 -0.69
N GLY A 251 -9.60 -16.28 -0.60
CA GLY A 251 -9.62 -15.24 0.44
C GLY A 251 -9.39 -13.83 -0.12
N CYS A 252 -9.01 -12.88 0.74
CA CYS A 252 -8.79 -11.49 0.33
C CYS A 252 -7.55 -11.37 -0.59
N VAL A 253 -7.79 -11.18 -1.89
CA VAL A 253 -6.74 -11.07 -2.91
C VAL A 253 -6.52 -9.65 -3.40
N LEU A 254 -7.43 -8.72 -3.09
CA LEU A 254 -7.22 -7.29 -3.36
C LEU A 254 -7.88 -6.48 -2.25
N HIS A 255 -7.18 -5.46 -1.76
CA HIS A 255 -7.78 -4.46 -0.87
C HIS A 255 -7.13 -3.07 -0.92
N GLY A 256 -7.95 -2.06 -0.63
CA GLY A 256 -7.58 -0.66 -0.58
C GLY A 256 -8.86 0.21 -0.60
N PRO A 257 -8.78 1.54 -0.48
CA PRO A 257 -7.57 2.33 -0.31
C PRO A 257 -7.11 2.47 1.16
N ASN A 258 -7.91 2.00 2.12
CA ASN A 258 -7.66 2.17 3.57
C ASN A 258 -7.56 3.65 3.97
N LEU A 259 -8.39 4.51 3.37
CA LEU A 259 -8.38 5.95 3.57
C LEU A 259 -9.71 6.45 4.17
N PRO A 260 -9.70 7.54 4.96
CA PRO A 260 -10.92 8.20 5.37
C PRO A 260 -11.53 8.99 4.20
N PHE A 261 -12.87 9.08 4.19
CA PHE A 261 -13.63 9.90 3.26
C PHE A 261 -14.66 10.76 4.04
N PRO A 262 -15.22 11.82 3.45
CA PRO A 262 -16.37 12.50 4.04
C PRO A 262 -17.53 11.53 4.28
N ALA A 263 -18.31 11.75 5.34
CA ALA A 263 -19.55 11.01 5.55
C ALA A 263 -20.52 11.23 4.37
N GLY A 264 -21.27 10.20 4.01
CA GLY A 264 -22.20 10.26 2.88
C GLY A 264 -22.55 8.88 2.34
N ARG A 265 -23.37 8.88 1.29
CA ARG A 265 -23.72 7.67 0.56
C ARG A 265 -22.79 7.51 -0.62
N TYR A 266 -22.32 6.28 -0.86
CA TYR A 266 -21.33 5.99 -1.89
C TYR A 266 -21.72 4.78 -2.72
N ARG A 267 -21.15 4.71 -3.93
CA ARG A 267 -21.10 3.53 -4.78
C ARG A 267 -19.64 3.08 -4.89
N ALA A 268 -19.37 1.82 -4.55
CA ALA A 268 -18.08 1.17 -4.78
C ALA A 268 -18.19 0.16 -5.92
N THR A 269 -17.25 0.22 -6.86
CA THR A 269 -17.22 -0.67 -8.02
C THR A 269 -15.88 -1.40 -8.13
N LEU A 270 -15.93 -2.71 -8.31
CA LEU A 270 -14.78 -3.51 -8.73
C LEU A 270 -14.88 -3.76 -10.24
N ALA A 271 -13.94 -3.19 -10.99
CA ALA A 271 -13.83 -3.40 -12.43
C ALA A 271 -13.00 -4.68 -12.69
N THR A 272 -13.62 -5.66 -13.33
CA THR A 272 -12.97 -6.92 -13.71
C THR A 272 -13.05 -7.16 -15.21
N ALA A 273 -12.10 -7.94 -15.72
CA ALA A 273 -12.13 -8.47 -17.08
C ALA A 273 -11.86 -9.98 -17.05
N PRO A 274 -12.43 -10.76 -18.00
CA PRO A 274 -12.09 -12.16 -18.14
C PRO A 274 -10.59 -12.31 -18.46
N ALA A 275 -9.91 -13.28 -17.83
CA ALA A 275 -8.53 -13.62 -18.21
C ALA A 275 -8.45 -14.37 -19.56
N ALA A 276 -9.56 -15.01 -19.96
CA ALA A 276 -9.77 -15.67 -21.25
C ALA A 276 -11.26 -15.57 -21.64
N ALA A 277 -11.60 -15.80 -22.91
CA ALA A 277 -12.98 -15.82 -23.37
C ALA A 277 -13.77 -16.91 -22.64
N GLN A 278 -14.60 -16.51 -21.68
CA GLN A 278 -15.44 -17.40 -20.88
C GLN A 278 -16.84 -16.80 -20.80
N ALA A 279 -17.85 -17.65 -20.85
CA ALA A 279 -19.22 -17.24 -20.61
C ALA A 279 -19.39 -16.78 -19.16
N PRO A 280 -20.22 -15.77 -18.86
CA PRO A 280 -20.52 -15.37 -17.48
C PRO A 280 -20.99 -16.58 -16.67
N GLY A 281 -20.30 -16.86 -15.56
CA GLY A 281 -20.50 -18.06 -14.74
C GLY A 281 -21.12 -17.79 -13.37
N ALA A 282 -20.97 -18.78 -12.47
CA ALA A 282 -21.26 -18.67 -11.04
C ALA A 282 -20.36 -17.62 -10.35
N SER A 283 -20.66 -17.27 -9.10
CA SER A 283 -19.86 -16.29 -8.34
C SER A 283 -18.38 -16.71 -8.26
N ASP A 284 -17.48 -15.80 -8.59
CA ASP A 284 -16.03 -15.96 -8.52
C ASP A 284 -15.43 -15.36 -7.23
N GLY A 285 -16.26 -14.68 -6.44
CA GLY A 285 -15.87 -14.13 -5.15
C GLY A 285 -16.88 -13.15 -4.58
N ASP A 286 -16.48 -12.47 -3.52
CA ASP A 286 -17.27 -11.45 -2.82
C ASP A 286 -16.55 -10.10 -2.86
N TRP A 287 -17.29 -9.06 -3.25
CA TRP A 287 -16.86 -7.67 -3.18
C TRP A 287 -17.41 -7.05 -1.90
N LEU A 288 -16.54 -6.74 -0.95
CA LEU A 288 -16.91 -6.23 0.37
C LEU A 288 -16.49 -4.78 0.52
N VAL A 289 -17.37 -4.00 1.13
CA VAL A 289 -17.07 -2.66 1.63
C VAL A 289 -16.99 -2.75 3.14
N THR A 290 -15.86 -2.36 3.71
CA THR A 290 -15.58 -2.49 5.14
C THR A 290 -14.97 -1.22 5.71
N THR A 291 -15.05 -1.06 7.03
CA THR A 291 -14.26 -0.07 7.78
C THR A 291 -13.14 -0.76 8.56
N THR A 292 -12.04 -0.05 8.74
CA THR A 292 -10.83 -0.59 9.39
C THR A 292 -10.62 -0.04 10.81
N GLY A 293 -9.77 -0.72 11.58
CA GLY A 293 -9.49 -0.41 12.99
C GLY A 293 -10.39 -1.17 13.98
N ALA A 294 -10.23 -0.89 15.28
CA ALA A 294 -10.96 -1.58 16.34
C ALA A 294 -12.45 -1.23 16.28
N GLY A 295 -13.32 -2.22 16.03
CA GLY A 295 -14.76 -1.99 15.81
C GLY A 295 -15.15 -1.74 14.35
N GLY A 296 -14.29 -2.13 13.39
CA GLY A 296 -14.63 -2.15 11.97
C GLY A 296 -15.79 -3.09 11.65
N SER A 297 -16.56 -2.76 10.61
CA SER A 297 -17.75 -3.48 10.18
C SER A 297 -17.81 -3.62 8.66
N VAL A 298 -18.59 -4.60 8.19
CA VAL A 298 -18.99 -4.70 6.78
C VAL A 298 -20.16 -3.75 6.55
N LEU A 299 -20.02 -2.84 5.60
CA LEU A 299 -21.04 -1.86 5.21
C LEU A 299 -21.93 -2.36 4.07
N ALA A 300 -21.33 -3.09 3.12
CA ALA A 300 -22.04 -3.69 1.99
C ALA A 300 -21.24 -4.86 1.40
N ALA A 301 -21.94 -5.72 0.67
CA ALA A 301 -21.37 -6.85 -0.04
C ALA A 301 -22.13 -7.08 -1.36
N ALA A 302 -21.40 -7.47 -2.40
CA ALA A 302 -21.96 -7.92 -3.68
C ALA A 302 -21.18 -9.11 -4.22
N PRO A 303 -21.83 -10.07 -4.90
CA PRO A 303 -21.12 -11.16 -5.56
C PRO A 303 -20.32 -10.62 -6.76
N VAL A 304 -19.14 -11.17 -6.98
CA VAL A 304 -18.33 -10.90 -8.18
C VAL A 304 -18.58 -11.99 -9.20
N ARG A 305 -18.94 -11.58 -10.41
CA ARG A 305 -19.12 -12.48 -11.56
C ARG A 305 -18.21 -12.02 -12.68
N VAL A 306 -17.37 -12.91 -13.20
CA VAL A 306 -16.42 -12.56 -14.27
C VAL A 306 -17.14 -11.91 -15.45
N GLY A 307 -16.57 -10.78 -15.92
CA GLY A 307 -17.09 -10.01 -17.06
C GLY A 307 -18.18 -9.00 -16.71
N LEU A 308 -18.62 -8.95 -15.45
CA LEU A 308 -19.56 -7.93 -14.95
C LEU A 308 -18.90 -7.10 -13.85
N PRO A 309 -19.08 -5.76 -13.84
CA PRO A 309 -18.68 -4.95 -12.70
C PRO A 309 -19.46 -5.39 -11.44
N ALA A 310 -18.75 -5.59 -10.33
CA ALA A 310 -19.38 -5.79 -9.03
C ALA A 310 -19.59 -4.43 -8.37
N VAL A 311 -20.82 -4.14 -7.93
CA VAL A 311 -21.22 -2.82 -7.44
C VAL A 311 -21.92 -2.94 -6.09
N CYS A 312 -21.51 -2.12 -5.14
CA CYS A 312 -22.15 -1.94 -3.83
C CYS A 312 -22.53 -0.48 -3.64
N GLU A 313 -23.73 -0.21 -3.14
CA GLU A 313 -24.09 1.11 -2.58
C GLU A 313 -24.19 1.00 -1.06
N PHE A 314 -23.73 2.01 -0.34
CA PHE A 314 -23.68 1.98 1.12
C PHE A 314 -23.65 3.39 1.71
N ASP A 315 -24.12 3.50 2.95
CA ASP A 315 -23.96 4.69 3.79
C ASP A 315 -22.66 4.58 4.60
N TYR A 316 -21.94 5.68 4.72
CA TYR A 316 -20.65 5.75 5.40
C TYR A 316 -20.59 6.96 6.33
N ASP A 317 -20.08 6.75 7.55
CA ASP A 317 -20.12 7.73 8.64
C ASP A 317 -18.89 8.66 8.69
N GLY A 318 -17.88 8.43 7.84
CA GLY A 318 -16.65 9.22 7.81
C GLY A 318 -15.69 9.00 8.99
N ARG A 319 -16.02 8.10 9.93
CA ARG A 319 -15.28 7.97 11.19
C ARG A 319 -14.01 7.14 11.03
N ARG A 320 -14.09 6.03 10.29
CA ARG A 320 -13.03 5.02 10.18
C ARG A 320 -12.58 4.87 8.74
N PRO A 321 -11.31 4.56 8.45
CA PRO A 321 -10.85 4.44 7.07
C PRO A 321 -11.61 3.32 6.34
N LEU A 322 -12.09 3.67 5.15
CA LEU A 322 -12.83 2.78 4.28
C LEU A 322 -11.85 1.83 3.55
N ARG A 323 -12.20 0.55 3.51
CA ARG A 323 -11.47 -0.50 2.81
C ARG A 323 -12.43 -1.32 1.96
N LEU A 324 -12.14 -1.36 0.68
CA LEU A 324 -12.81 -2.18 -0.30
C LEU A 324 -11.98 -3.45 -0.48
N GLU A 325 -12.63 -4.61 -0.44
CA GLU A 325 -11.96 -5.92 -0.43
C GLU A 325 -12.58 -6.84 -1.47
N TYR A 326 -11.75 -7.48 -2.29
CA TYR A 326 -12.17 -8.61 -3.11
C TYR A 326 -11.70 -9.92 -2.50
N HIS A 327 -12.67 -10.76 -2.14
CA HIS A 327 -12.47 -12.11 -1.61
C HIS A 327 -12.70 -13.13 -2.72
N TYR A 328 -11.61 -13.68 -3.25
CA TYR A 328 -11.64 -14.62 -4.36
C TYR A 328 -11.95 -16.05 -3.89
N HIS A 329 -12.84 -16.74 -4.60
CA HIS A 329 -13.23 -18.13 -4.27
C HIS A 329 -12.37 -19.19 -4.96
N ARG A 330 -11.42 -18.79 -5.81
CA ARG A 330 -10.48 -19.71 -6.49
C ARG A 330 -11.13 -20.64 -7.52
N HIS A 331 -12.19 -20.17 -8.18
CA HIS A 331 -12.86 -20.93 -9.24
C HIS A 331 -12.24 -20.65 -10.62
N THR A 332 -12.17 -19.37 -11.01
CA THR A 332 -11.86 -18.99 -12.39
C THR A 332 -10.76 -17.93 -12.43
N PRO A 333 -9.81 -17.98 -13.39
CA PRO A 333 -8.85 -16.89 -13.55
C PRO A 333 -9.56 -15.60 -14.00
N LEU A 334 -9.13 -14.47 -13.44
CA LEU A 334 -9.68 -13.16 -13.77
C LEU A 334 -8.63 -12.06 -13.75
N ARG A 335 -8.91 -10.96 -14.45
CA ARG A 335 -8.14 -9.72 -14.40
C ARG A 335 -8.89 -8.70 -13.56
N LEU A 336 -8.20 -8.14 -12.57
CA LEU A 336 -8.66 -6.99 -11.79
C LEU A 336 -8.12 -5.74 -12.46
N ALA A 337 -8.99 -4.84 -12.88
CA ALA A 337 -8.57 -3.61 -13.55
C ALA A 337 -8.44 -2.46 -12.56
N ALA A 338 -9.44 -2.24 -11.72
CA ALA A 338 -9.47 -1.14 -10.78
C ALA A 338 -10.54 -1.31 -9.71
N ILE A 339 -10.40 -0.53 -8.64
CA ILE A 339 -11.46 -0.21 -7.69
C ILE A 339 -11.87 1.25 -7.88
N GLU A 340 -13.16 1.51 -7.77
CA GLU A 340 -13.74 2.85 -7.91
C GLU A 340 -14.64 3.16 -6.71
N LEU A 341 -14.68 4.43 -6.34
CA LEU A 341 -15.56 4.95 -5.30
C LEU A 341 -16.19 6.25 -5.80
N GLU A 342 -17.51 6.33 -5.79
CA GLU A 342 -18.28 7.49 -6.24
C GLU A 342 -19.19 7.96 -5.11
N PRO A 343 -19.16 9.25 -4.73
CA PRO A 343 -20.20 9.81 -3.86
C PRO A 343 -21.53 9.85 -4.63
N LEU A 344 -22.59 9.35 -4.02
CA LEU A 344 -23.94 9.44 -4.55
C LEU A 344 -24.59 10.71 -3.99
N SER A 345 -25.17 11.53 -4.87
CA SER A 345 -26.03 12.63 -4.41
C SER A 345 -27.13 12.08 -3.51
N PRO A 346 -27.53 12.81 -2.45
CA PRO A 346 -28.68 12.41 -1.67
C PRO A 346 -29.87 12.25 -2.62
N ALA A 347 -30.61 11.16 -2.50
CA ALA A 347 -31.85 10.99 -3.25
C ALA A 347 -32.73 12.21 -2.96
N SER A 348 -33.08 12.97 -4.00
CA SER A 348 -34.08 14.03 -3.85
C SER A 348 -35.36 13.41 -3.28
N PRO A 349 -35.96 14.02 -2.24
CA PRO A 349 -37.13 13.48 -1.56
C PRO A 349 -38.35 13.33 -2.47
#